data_AF-A0A6P0MDC7-F1
#
_entry.id   AF-A0A6P0MDC7-F1
#
_cell.length_a   1.000
_cell.length_b   1.000
_cell.length_c   1.000
_cell.angle_alpha   90.00
_cell.angle_beta   90.00
_cell.angle_gamma   90.00
#
_symmetry.space_group_name_H-M   'P 1'
#
loop_
_entity.id
_entity.type
_entity.pdbx_description
1 polymer ?
#
loop_
_entity_poly.entity_id
_entity_poly.type
_entity_poly.pdbx_seq_one_letter_code
_entity_poly.pdbx_strand_id
1 'polypeptide(L)' 'MVLVPLRKAVELTGLSGNTLRKYADNGTIRCEKTPGGTRLFDTDSLLRFGSVKGNVGRVREFSIG' A
#
# COMPACT_ATOMS: atom_id res chain seq x y z
N MET A 1 -1.57 -6.35 11.63
CA MET A 1 -2.04 -5.18 10.86
C MET A 1 -1.30 -3.94 11.31
N VAL A 2 -0.42 -3.44 10.46
CA VAL A 2 0.33 -2.21 10.72
C VAL A 2 -0.17 -1.16 9.72
N LEU A 3 -0.67 -0.05 10.25
CA LEU A 3 -1.19 1.07 9.46
C LEU A 3 -0.12 2.16 9.38
N VAL A 4 0.25 2.53 8.15
CA VAL A 4 1.30 3.53 7.90
C VAL A 4 0.76 4.75 7.16
N PRO A 5 1.28 5.97 7.43
CA PRO A 5 0.87 7.15 6.69
C PRO A 5 1.35 7.10 5.24
N LEU A 6 0.75 7.95 4.39
CA LEU A 6 1.06 8.03 2.96
C LEU A 6 2.56 8.08 2.65
N ARG A 7 3.33 8.89 3.40
CA ARG A 7 4.78 9.03 3.18
C ARG A 7 5.52 7.69 3.31
N LYS A 8 5.17 6.90 4.32
CA LYS A 8 5.74 5.55 4.55
C LYS A 8 5.25 4.56 3.49
N ALA A 9 4.00 4.65 3.08
CA ALA A 9 3.47 3.81 2.00
C ALA A 9 4.19 4.05 0.66
N VAL A 10 4.53 5.30 0.35
CA VAL A 10 5.36 5.67 -0.81
C VAL A 10 6.75 5.06 -0.70
N GLU A 11 7.41 5.17 0.47
CA GLU A 11 8.74 4.57 0.70
C GLU A 11 8.72 3.04 0.52
N LEU A 12 7.67 2.36 0.99
CA LEU A 12 7.56 0.89 0.93
C LEU A 12 7.22 0.37 -0.47
N THR A 13 6.37 1.07 -1.21
CA THR A 13 5.89 0.61 -2.52
C THR A 13 6.67 1.17 -3.70
N GLY A 14 7.33 2.32 -3.51
CA GLY A 14 7.89 3.11 -4.61
C GLY A 14 6.84 3.81 -5.48
N LEU A 15 5.54 3.66 -5.17
CA LEU A 15 4.46 4.28 -5.92
C LEU A 15 4.23 5.72 -5.49
N SER A 16 3.73 6.53 -6.43
CA SER A 16 3.34 7.91 -6.12
C SER A 16 2.17 7.95 -5.13
N GLY A 17 2.10 9.03 -4.34
CA GLY A 17 1.00 9.21 -3.40
C GLY A 17 -0.38 9.28 -4.06
N ASN A 18 -0.47 9.78 -5.31
CA ASN A 18 -1.71 9.78 -6.07
C ASN A 18 -2.15 8.36 -6.48
N THR A 19 -1.20 7.52 -6.88
CA THR A 19 -1.48 6.11 -7.23
C THR A 19 -2.02 5.35 -6.01
N LEU A 20 -1.38 5.52 -4.85
CA LEU A 20 -1.82 4.89 -3.60
C LEU A 20 -3.23 5.34 -3.19
N ARG A 21 -3.57 6.62 -3.37
CA ARG A 21 -4.93 7.13 -3.11
C ARG A 21 -5.95 6.49 -4.05
N LYS A 22 -5.67 6.43 -5.35
CA LYS A 22 -6.55 5.76 -6.34
C LYS A 22 -6.78 4.29 -6.00
N TYR A 23 -5.72 3.57 -5.63
CA TYR A 23 -5.83 2.15 -5.25
C TYR A 23 -6.61 1.97 -3.94
N ALA A 24 -6.49 2.90 -3.00
CA ALA A 24 -7.32 2.89 -1.80
C ALA A 24 -8.78 3.20 -2.11
N ASP A 25 -9.06 4.18 -2.99
CA ASP A 25 -10.42 4.54 -3.40
C ASP A 25 -11.09 3.41 -4.21
N ASN A 26 -10.33 2.67 -5.02
CA ASN A 26 -10.79 1.49 -5.74
C ASN A 26 -10.90 0.22 -4.85
N GLY A 27 -10.52 0.29 -3.57
CA GLY A 27 -10.53 -0.86 -2.67
C GLY A 27 -9.41 -1.89 -2.88
N THR A 28 -8.43 -1.59 -3.76
CA THR A 28 -7.29 -2.46 -4.02
C THR A 28 -6.27 -2.47 -2.88
N ILE A 29 -6.15 -1.35 -2.14
CA ILE A 29 -5.34 -1.24 -0.93
C ILE A 29 -6.27 -0.92 0.24
N ARG A 30 -6.18 -1.70 1.32
CA ARG A 30 -6.93 -1.39 2.53
C ARG A 30 -6.38 -0.10 3.16
N CYS A 31 -7.27 0.86 3.39
CA CYS A 31 -6.94 2.09 4.08
C CYS A 31 -7.95 2.35 5.21
N GLU A 32 -7.48 3.01 6.25
CA GLU A 32 -8.30 3.48 7.36
C GLU A 32 -8.24 5.00 7.43
N LYS A 33 -9.40 5.63 7.61
CA LYS A 33 -9.50 7.08 7.80
C LYS A 33 -9.53 7.35 9.30
N THR A 34 -8.53 8.07 9.76
CA THR A 34 -8.54 8.62 11.12
C THR A 34 -9.62 9.70 11.25
N PRO A 35 -10.12 9.98 12.46
CA PRO A 35 -11.06 11.08 12.69
C PRO A 35 -10.57 12.44 12.18
N GLY A 36 -9.25 12.66 12.12
CA GLY A 36 -8.62 13.86 11.55
C GLY A 36 -8.51 13.87 10.01
N GLY A 37 -9.15 12.93 9.30
CA GLY A 37 -9.15 12.87 7.83
C GLY A 37 -7.87 12.32 7.20
N THR A 38 -6.87 11.93 8.00
CA THR A 38 -5.65 11.30 7.48
C THR A 38 -5.94 9.85 7.11
N ARG A 39 -5.48 9.45 5.91
CA ARG A 39 -5.54 8.07 5.43
C ARG A 39 -4.28 7.32 5.86
N LEU A 40 -4.49 6.22 6.57
CA LEU A 40 -3.45 5.26 6.89
C LEU A 40 -3.62 4.03 6.00
N PHE A 41 -2.52 3.48 5.52
CA PHE A 41 -2.48 2.39 4.56
C PHE A 41 -1.96 1.14 5.24
N ASP A 42 -2.61 0.02 4.97
CA ASP A 42 -2.23 -1.28 5.52
C ASP A 42 -0.97 -1.81 4.84
N THR A 43 0.05 -2.16 5.63
CA THR A 43 1.33 -2.67 5.10
C THR A 43 1.18 -3.97 4.34
N ASP A 44 0.30 -4.87 4.79
CA ASP A 44 0.12 -6.19 4.16
C ASP A 44 -0.49 -6.03 2.76
N SER A 45 -1.41 -5.08 2.60
CA SER A 45 -1.94 -4.67 1.30
C SER A 45 -0.86 -4.01 0.43
N LEU A 46 0.00 -3.17 1.00
CA LEU A 46 1.09 -2.49 0.28
C LEU A 46 2.18 -3.46 -0.21
N LEU A 47 2.47 -4.53 0.53
CA LEU A 47 3.44 -5.55 0.14
C LEU A 47 3.08 -6.23 -1.20
N ARG A 48 1.81 -6.24 -1.58
CA ARG A 48 1.37 -6.73 -2.91
C ARG A 48 1.87 -5.87 -4.07
N PHE A 49 2.17 -4.60 -3.80
CA PHE A 49 2.62 -3.62 -4.80
C PHE A 49 4.10 -3.29 -4.68
N GLY A 50 4.67 -3.42 -3.48
CA GLY A 50 6.06 -3.11 -3.21
C GLY A 50 7.01 -4.10 -3.86
N SER A 51 7.92 -3.59 -4.67
CA SER A 51 9.16 -4.30 -4.98
C SER A 51 10.03 -4.23 -3.74
N VAL A 52 9.89 -5.21 -2.84
CA VAL A 52 10.67 -5.26 -1.59
C VAL A 52 12.15 -5.14 -1.96
N LYS A 53 12.74 -3.96 -1.71
CA LYS A 53 14.20 -3.77 -1.76
C LYS A 53 14.75 -4.28 -0.44
N GLY A 54 14.64 -5.60 -0.26
CA GLY A 54 14.98 -6.34 0.95
C GLY A 54 14.93 -7.82 0.61
N ASN A 55 15.96 -8.55 0.99
CA ASN A 55 16.31 -9.87 0.50
C ASN A 55 15.38 -10.99 1.04
N VAL A 56 14.09 -10.98 0.69
CA VAL A 56 13.15 -12.07 1.02
C VAL A 56 12.11 -12.23 -0.11
N GLY A 57 12.13 -13.41 -0.74
CA GLY A 57 10.95 -14.11 -1.23
C GLY A 57 10.03 -13.36 -2.21
N ARG A 58 10.36 -13.48 -3.50
CA ARG A 58 9.44 -13.27 -4.63
C ARG A 58 8.12 -14.04 -4.41
N VAL A 59 7.00 -13.33 -4.28
CA VAL A 59 5.69 -13.84 -4.73
C VAL A 59 4.97 -12.73 -5.48
N ARG A 60 5.26 -12.65 -6.79
CA ARG A 60 4.37 -11.98 -7.75
C ARG A 60 3.33 -13.02 -8.14
N GLU A 61 2.13 -12.88 -7.63
CA GLU A 61 0.96 -13.53 -8.22
C GLU A 61 -0.05 -12.43 -8.55
N PHE A 62 0.14 -11.81 -9.71
CA PHE A 62 -0.88 -10.99 -10.34
C PHE A 62 -1.82 -11.95 -11.09
N SER A 63 -2.84 -12.45 -10.42
CA SER A 63 -4.00 -13.04 -11.10
C SER A 63 -4.97 -11.90 -11.42
N ILE A 64 -4.94 -11.46 -12.68
CA ILE A 64 -6.02 -10.65 -13.28
C ILE A 64 -6.90 -11.65 -14.03
N GLY A 65 -8.07 -11.93 -13.47
CA GLY A 65 -9.19 -12.58 -14.17
C GLY A 65 -10.08 -11.54 -14.83
#